data_AF-A0A1F3B6B2-F1
#
_entry.id   AF-A0A1F3B6B2-F1
#
_cell.length_a   1.000
_cell.length_b   1.000
_cell.length_c   1.000
_cell.angle_alpha   90.00
_cell.angle_beta   90.00
_cell.angle_gamma   90.00
#
_symmetry.space_group_name_H-M   'P 1'
#
loop_
_entity.id
_entity.type
_entity.pdbx_description
1 polymer ?
#
loop_
_entity_poly.entity_id
_entity_poly.type
_entity_poly.pdbx_seq_one_letter_code
_entity_poly.pdbx_strand_id
1 'polypeptide(L)'
;MKCSKAQELLSSYLENSIEPPMRVALEQHFAECAQCASAYDRFHAAAMMLDELPEMEPPPGFHAAVMARMEQARRATPRPVRWWNVDWQSVFNARVPVRAVAMGVAVLLVLAVVVQLTPLNGIMANLIWQPGYQKAPVKEDPSVPKMPLPENIKQRARASYVQPGSGISIGVTVDSRNDAYTFYLLRLTTNTNAAIPARVFLLSDGVTLPDERSADSVPKVFDGSVSPRGPGDVPVVVTRGAENARSVVAQVMWEHGGRRYHQYLFLPPEFDLSVPRSGINAATRGVSLYEKLNAISAGYGIVVLASGDLRKRAPAVEAEYDDPESGLYCSLLRTDLRSKPLVSSIYVVEPKR
;
A
#
# COMPACT_ATOMS: atom_id res chain seq x y z
N MET A 1 26.81 -14.89 2.46
CA MET A 1 25.94 -15.61 3.45
C MET A 1 26.51 -17.01 3.71
N LYS A 2 26.20 -17.66 4.85
CA LYS A 2 26.59 -19.06 5.13
C LYS A 2 25.58 -20.05 4.53
N CYS A 3 26.05 -21.20 4.02
CA CYS A 3 25.20 -22.20 3.37
C CYS A 3 24.06 -22.74 4.27
N SER A 4 24.30 -22.91 5.57
CA SER A 4 23.25 -23.34 6.51
C SER A 4 22.10 -22.35 6.58
N LYS A 5 22.41 -21.05 6.59
CA LYS A 5 21.41 -19.99 6.58
C LYS A 5 20.67 -19.92 5.24
N ALA A 6 21.36 -20.21 4.13
CA ALA A 6 20.74 -20.31 2.81
C ALA A 6 19.68 -21.42 2.77
N GLN A 7 20.00 -22.58 3.35
CA GLN A 7 19.10 -23.74 3.39
C GLN A 7 17.85 -23.50 4.23
N GLU A 8 17.97 -22.84 5.39
CA GLU A 8 16.81 -22.44 6.21
C GLU A 8 15.85 -21.51 5.47
N LEU A 9 16.37 -20.73 4.52
CA LEU A 9 15.61 -19.72 3.79
C LEU A 9 14.96 -20.26 2.51
N LEU A 10 15.18 -21.51 2.10
CA LEU A 10 14.63 -21.99 0.81
C LEU A 10 13.10 -22.00 0.76
N SER A 11 12.42 -22.42 1.84
CA SER A 11 10.94 -22.40 1.92
C SER A 11 10.40 -20.99 1.82
N SER A 12 10.95 -20.07 2.62
CA SER A 12 10.52 -18.68 2.62
C SER A 12 10.84 -17.98 1.30
N TYR A 13 11.91 -18.37 0.61
CA TYR A 13 12.26 -17.86 -0.72
C TYR A 13 11.23 -18.32 -1.76
N LEU A 14 10.88 -19.62 -1.75
CA LEU A 14 9.85 -20.17 -2.63
C LEU A 14 8.47 -19.52 -2.40
N GLU A 15 8.11 -19.28 -1.14
CA GLU A 15 6.85 -18.63 -0.73
C GLU A 15 6.88 -17.09 -0.89
N ASN A 16 7.98 -16.52 -1.38
CA ASN A 16 8.20 -15.07 -1.46
C ASN A 16 7.98 -14.33 -0.12
N SER A 17 8.21 -15.00 1.01
CA SER A 17 8.00 -14.48 2.38
C SER A 17 9.28 -13.95 3.03
N ILE A 18 10.40 -13.87 2.29
CA ILE A 18 11.68 -13.32 2.75
C ILE A 18 11.74 -11.80 2.60
N GLU A 19 12.35 -11.13 3.57
CA GLU A 19 12.63 -9.69 3.51
C GLU A 19 13.56 -9.32 2.32
N PRO A 20 13.30 -8.22 1.59
CA PRO A 20 14.05 -7.85 0.39
C PRO A 20 15.59 -7.86 0.50
N PRO A 21 16.23 -7.33 1.57
CA PRO A 21 17.69 -7.38 1.68
C PRO A 21 18.24 -8.81 1.85
N MET A 22 17.47 -9.69 2.49
CA MET A 22 17.85 -11.09 2.70
C MET A 22 17.69 -11.89 1.41
N ARG A 23 16.70 -11.55 0.58
CA ARG A 23 16.48 -12.14 -0.74
C ARG A 23 17.66 -11.87 -1.68
N VAL A 24 18.12 -10.61 -1.75
CA VAL A 24 19.29 -10.24 -2.55
C VAL A 24 20.54 -10.98 -2.09
N ALA A 25 20.74 -11.12 -0.77
CA ALA A 25 21.88 -11.86 -0.22
C ALA A 25 21.82 -13.37 -0.51
N LEU A 26 20.63 -13.95 -0.62
CA LEU A 26 20.39 -15.35 -0.97
C LEU A 26 20.62 -15.60 -2.48
N GLU A 27 20.10 -14.73 -3.34
CA GLU A 27 20.31 -14.78 -4.80
C GLU A 27 21.79 -14.60 -5.16
N GLN A 28 22.48 -13.65 -4.52
CA GLN A 28 23.92 -13.50 -4.68
C GLN A 28 24.67 -14.76 -4.23
N HIS A 29 24.21 -15.43 -3.16
CA HIS A 29 24.82 -16.67 -2.72
C HIS A 29 24.58 -17.83 -3.69
N PHE A 30 23.43 -17.90 -4.38
CA PHE A 30 23.21 -18.89 -5.45
C PHE A 30 24.16 -18.67 -6.62
N ALA A 31 24.46 -17.41 -6.97
CA ALA A 31 25.44 -17.09 -8.01
C ALA A 31 26.88 -17.50 -7.62
N GLU A 32 27.21 -17.47 -6.31
CA GLU A 32 28.55 -17.78 -5.80
C GLU A 32 28.71 -19.24 -5.34
N CYS A 33 27.62 -19.97 -5.06
CA CYS A 33 27.64 -21.33 -4.49
C CYS A 33 26.74 -22.31 -5.25
N ALA A 34 27.35 -23.11 -6.13
CA ALA A 34 26.66 -24.13 -6.93
C ALA A 34 25.93 -25.20 -6.08
N GLN A 35 26.44 -25.52 -4.89
CA GLN A 35 25.79 -26.49 -4.00
C GLN A 35 24.43 -25.97 -3.50
N CYS A 36 24.35 -24.68 -3.16
CA CYS A 36 23.10 -24.08 -2.69
C CYS A 36 22.11 -23.84 -3.84
N ALA A 37 22.59 -23.49 -5.03
CA ALA A 37 21.74 -23.40 -6.22
C ALA A 37 21.10 -24.77 -6.55
N SER A 38 21.91 -25.84 -6.65
CA SER A 38 21.38 -27.19 -6.91
C SER A 38 20.48 -27.75 -5.79
N ALA A 39 20.66 -27.30 -4.55
CA ALA A 39 19.76 -27.63 -3.45
C ALA A 39 18.40 -26.94 -3.61
N TYR A 40 18.39 -25.69 -4.06
CA TYR A 40 17.16 -24.96 -4.37
C TYR A 40 16.42 -25.58 -5.55
N ASP A 41 17.10 -25.92 -6.64
CA ASP A 41 16.46 -26.54 -7.81
C ASP A 41 15.74 -27.84 -7.46
N ARG A 42 16.38 -28.69 -6.63
CA ARG A 42 15.75 -29.94 -6.13
C ARG A 42 14.57 -29.66 -5.22
N PHE A 43 14.68 -28.67 -4.35
CA PHE A 43 13.59 -28.26 -3.46
C PHE A 43 12.39 -27.72 -4.24
N HIS A 44 12.63 -26.84 -5.21
CA HIS A 44 11.63 -26.28 -6.10
C HIS A 44 10.92 -27.38 -6.91
N ALA A 45 11.68 -28.31 -7.50
CA ALA A 45 11.10 -29.44 -8.24
C ALA A 45 10.19 -30.31 -7.37
N ALA A 46 10.58 -30.58 -6.12
CA ALA A 46 9.74 -31.32 -5.18
C ALA A 46 8.45 -30.57 -4.81
N ALA A 47 8.51 -29.24 -4.67
CA ALA A 47 7.33 -28.42 -4.43
C ALA A 47 6.37 -28.40 -5.62
N MET A 48 6.89 -28.33 -6.85
CA MET A 48 6.05 -28.41 -8.06
C MET A 48 5.36 -29.75 -8.22
N MET A 49 6.03 -30.87 -7.88
CA MET A 49 5.38 -32.19 -7.85
C MET A 49 4.22 -32.27 -6.85
N LEU A 50 4.26 -31.49 -5.77
CA LEU A 50 3.18 -31.43 -4.79
C LEU A 50 1.99 -30.59 -5.29
N ASP A 51 2.26 -29.58 -6.13
CA ASP A 51 1.24 -28.69 -6.70
C ASP A 51 0.45 -29.39 -7.82
N GLU A 52 1.03 -30.42 -8.44
CA GLU A 52 0.36 -31.29 -9.43
C GLU A 52 -0.67 -32.25 -8.82
N LEU A 53 -0.77 -32.34 -7.48
CA LEU A 53 -1.79 -33.18 -6.86
C LEU A 53 -3.20 -32.62 -7.12
N PRO A 54 -4.18 -33.51 -7.36
CA PRO A 54 -5.56 -33.08 -7.57
C PRO A 54 -6.09 -32.35 -6.34
N GLU A 55 -6.81 -31.25 -6.57
CA GLU A 55 -7.50 -30.51 -5.53
C GLU A 55 -8.55 -31.44 -4.88
N MET A 56 -8.35 -31.74 -3.58
CA MET A 56 -9.22 -32.64 -2.85
C MET A 56 -10.40 -31.85 -2.29
N GLU A 57 -11.63 -32.20 -2.69
CA GLU A 57 -12.81 -31.59 -2.10
C GLU A 57 -12.87 -31.89 -0.59
N PRO A 58 -13.04 -30.86 0.26
CA PRO A 58 -13.19 -31.07 1.68
C PRO A 58 -14.51 -31.79 1.97
N PRO A 59 -14.56 -32.65 3.01
CA PRO A 59 -15.78 -33.38 3.33
C PRO A 59 -16.95 -32.43 3.63
N PRO A 60 -18.19 -32.85 3.32
CA PRO A 60 -19.37 -32.00 3.49
C PRO A 60 -19.48 -31.52 4.94
N GLY A 61 -19.67 -30.21 5.12
CA GLY A 61 -19.76 -29.57 6.44
C GLY A 61 -18.42 -29.19 7.09
N PHE A 62 -17.27 -29.45 6.47
CA PHE A 62 -15.96 -29.07 7.01
C PHE A 62 -15.84 -27.56 7.26
N HIS A 63 -16.26 -26.74 6.29
CA HIS A 63 -16.27 -25.28 6.43
C HIS A 63 -17.09 -24.81 7.64
N ALA A 64 -18.29 -25.37 7.82
CA ALA A 64 -19.16 -25.05 8.95
C ALA A 64 -18.53 -25.46 10.30
N ALA A 65 -17.90 -26.63 10.35
CA ALA A 65 -17.22 -27.12 11.55
C ALA A 65 -16.00 -26.25 11.93
N VAL A 66 -15.22 -25.80 10.94
CA VAL A 66 -14.09 -24.88 11.16
C VAL A 66 -14.58 -23.54 11.67
N MET A 67 -15.59 -22.94 11.03
CA MET A 67 -16.14 -21.66 11.45
C MET A 67 -16.75 -21.71 12.86
N ALA A 68 -17.42 -22.82 13.21
CA ALA A 68 -17.93 -23.04 14.56
C ALA A 68 -16.80 -23.10 15.61
N ARG A 69 -15.69 -23.79 15.32
CA ARG A 69 -14.52 -23.83 16.22
C ARG A 69 -13.83 -22.46 16.35
N MET A 70 -13.72 -21.70 15.26
CA MET A 70 -13.16 -20.34 15.31
C MET A 70 -14.00 -19.41 16.17
N GLU A 71 -15.33 -19.50 16.07
CA GLU A 71 -16.24 -18.71 16.89
C GLU A 71 -16.17 -19.11 18.38
N GLN A 72 -16.05 -20.40 18.67
CA GLN A 72 -15.81 -20.88 20.04
C GLN A 72 -14.48 -20.34 20.60
N ALA A 73 -13.40 -20.35 19.81
CA ALA A 73 -12.11 -19.80 20.22
C ALA A 73 -12.18 -18.28 20.48
N ARG A 74 -12.91 -17.53 19.65
CA ARG A 74 -13.16 -16.09 19.86
C ARG A 74 -13.98 -15.78 21.12
N ARG A 75 -14.89 -16.68 21.48
CA ARG A 75 -15.67 -16.55 22.72
C ARG A 75 -14.87 -16.95 23.96
N ALA A 76 -13.92 -17.86 23.81
CA ALA A 76 -13.01 -18.29 24.88
C ALA A 76 -11.89 -17.27 25.17
N THR A 77 -11.56 -16.37 24.23
CA THR A 77 -10.69 -15.23 24.54
C THR A 77 -11.40 -14.23 25.46
N PRO A 78 -10.82 -13.88 26.63
CA PRO A 78 -11.44 -12.93 27.55
C PRO A 78 -11.60 -11.58 26.86
N ARG A 79 -12.85 -11.11 26.75
CA ARG A 79 -13.15 -9.77 26.24
C ARG A 79 -12.54 -8.73 27.20
N PRO A 80 -11.85 -7.69 26.70
CA PRO A 80 -11.35 -6.62 27.55
C PRO A 80 -12.54 -5.95 28.23
N VAL A 81 -12.59 -6.04 29.55
CA VAL A 81 -13.65 -5.42 30.34
C VAL A 81 -13.53 -3.91 30.15
N ARG A 82 -14.55 -3.31 29.53
CA ARG A 82 -14.65 -1.85 29.38
C ARG A 82 -14.75 -1.23 30.77
N TRP A 83 -13.67 -0.65 31.25
CA TRP A 83 -13.58 0.04 32.55
C TRP A 83 -14.63 1.14 32.77
N TRP A 84 -15.27 1.61 31.69
CA TRP A 84 -16.38 2.57 31.72
C TRP A 84 -17.73 1.97 32.19
N ASN A 85 -17.87 0.64 32.23
CA ASN A 85 -19.06 -0.05 32.75
C ASN A 85 -18.94 -0.42 34.24
N VAL A 86 -17.92 0.11 34.94
CA VAL A 86 -17.87 0.02 36.39
C VAL A 86 -18.97 0.91 36.95
N ASP A 87 -19.87 0.34 37.74
CA ASP A 87 -20.98 1.06 38.36
C ASP A 87 -20.45 1.97 39.49
N TRP A 88 -19.93 3.13 39.08
CA TRP A 88 -19.34 4.15 39.96
C TRP A 88 -20.31 4.61 41.06
N GLN A 89 -21.62 4.45 40.88
CA GLN A 89 -22.61 4.80 41.92
C GLN A 89 -22.47 3.93 43.17
N SER A 90 -22.07 2.67 43.04
CA SER A 90 -21.86 1.77 44.18
C SER A 90 -20.58 2.05 44.97
N VAL A 91 -19.55 2.61 44.30
CA VAL A 91 -18.26 2.95 44.93
C VAL A 91 -18.36 4.26 45.72
N PHE A 92 -19.12 5.24 45.24
CA PHE A 92 -19.29 6.54 45.92
C PHE A 92 -20.32 6.53 47.05
N ASN A 93 -21.21 5.52 47.12
CA ASN A 93 -22.19 5.38 48.22
C ASN A 93 -21.65 4.62 49.44
N ALA A 94 -20.41 4.13 49.39
CA ALA A 94 -19.74 3.61 50.57
C ALA A 94 -19.52 4.77 51.56
N ARG A 95 -20.11 4.68 52.77
CA ARG A 95 -19.97 5.69 53.84
C ARG A 95 -18.53 5.71 54.36
N VAL A 96 -17.64 6.37 53.63
CA VAL A 96 -16.26 6.61 54.09
C VAL A 96 -16.32 7.67 55.19
N PRO A 97 -15.76 7.42 56.39
CA PRO A 97 -15.77 8.42 57.46
C PRO A 97 -15.01 9.66 57.00
N VAL A 98 -15.62 10.84 57.15
CA VAL A 98 -15.12 12.15 56.67
C VAL A 98 -13.65 12.42 57.07
N ARG A 99 -13.21 11.84 58.19
CA ARG A 99 -11.83 11.93 58.69
C ARG A 99 -10.80 11.23 57.79
N ALA A 100 -11.16 10.14 57.13
CA ALA A 100 -10.29 9.44 56.19
C ALA A 100 -10.13 10.20 54.86
N VAL A 101 -11.20 10.87 54.42
CA VAL A 101 -11.16 11.74 53.23
C VAL A 101 -10.29 12.97 53.48
N ALA A 102 -10.41 13.61 54.65
CA ALA A 102 -9.60 14.78 55.00
C ALA A 102 -8.09 14.44 55.08
N MET A 103 -7.72 13.29 55.65
CA MET A 103 -6.33 12.83 55.67
C MET A 103 -5.81 12.51 54.27
N GLY A 104 -6.62 11.83 53.43
CA GLY A 104 -6.24 11.54 52.05
C GLY A 104 -5.98 12.81 51.24
N VAL A 105 -6.84 13.82 51.39
CA VAL A 105 -6.69 15.12 50.72
C VAL A 105 -5.45 15.85 51.24
N ALA A 106 -5.19 15.86 52.55
CA ALA A 106 -4.01 16.51 53.11
C ALA A 106 -2.69 15.86 52.63
N VAL A 107 -2.63 14.52 52.58
CA VAL A 107 -1.46 13.79 52.06
C VAL A 107 -1.25 14.06 50.58
N LEU A 108 -2.32 14.08 49.78
CA LEU A 108 -2.25 14.43 48.35
C LEU A 108 -1.77 15.86 48.12
N LEU A 109 -2.22 16.82 48.94
CA LEU A 109 -1.77 18.21 48.84
C LEU A 109 -0.29 18.35 49.19
N VAL A 110 0.18 17.67 50.23
CA VAL A 110 1.60 17.65 50.59
C VAL A 110 2.44 17.00 49.48
N LEU A 111 1.99 15.88 48.90
CA LEU A 111 2.64 15.24 47.76
C LEU A 111 2.70 16.15 46.53
N ALA A 112 1.61 16.85 46.23
CA ALA A 112 1.56 17.80 45.11
C ALA A 112 2.56 18.96 45.29
N VAL A 113 2.68 19.48 46.52
CA VAL A 113 3.65 20.55 46.85
C VAL A 113 5.09 20.04 46.77
N VAL A 114 5.38 18.82 47.23
CA VAL A 114 6.72 18.19 47.13
C VAL A 114 7.10 17.92 45.67
N VAL A 115 6.14 17.53 44.82
CA VAL A 115 6.33 17.34 43.37
C VAL A 115 6.57 18.69 42.66
N GLN A 116 5.99 19.79 43.14
CA GLN A 116 6.26 21.13 42.60
C GLN A 116 7.63 21.69 43.02
N LEU A 117 8.14 21.30 44.19
CA LEU A 117 9.38 21.85 44.77
C LEU A 117 10.65 21.05 44.44
N THR A 118 10.54 19.86 43.85
CA THR A 118 11.69 19.05 43.43
C THR A 118 11.95 19.19 41.92
N PRO A 119 13.18 19.48 41.45
CA PRO A 119 13.48 19.69 40.03
C PRO A 119 13.56 18.38 39.23
N LEU A 120 12.82 17.34 39.63
CA LEU A 120 12.77 16.06 38.91
C LEU A 120 11.83 16.10 37.69
N ASN A 121 10.96 17.11 37.58
CA ASN A 121 10.12 17.31 36.39
C ASN A 121 10.90 17.73 35.13
N GLY A 122 12.17 18.14 35.25
CA GLY A 122 13.01 18.53 34.12
C GLY A 122 13.68 17.37 33.38
N ILE A 123 13.83 16.20 34.00
CA ILE A 123 14.65 15.10 33.45
C ILE A 123 13.81 13.98 32.82
N MET A 124 12.53 13.83 33.21
CA MET A 124 11.64 12.81 32.63
C MET A 124 10.70 13.33 31.53
N ALA A 125 10.57 14.65 31.35
CA ALA A 125 9.66 15.26 30.37
C ALA A 125 10.17 15.23 28.91
N ASN A 126 11.46 14.96 28.67
CA ASN A 126 12.04 14.96 27.33
C ASN A 126 12.24 13.56 26.71
N LEU A 127 11.94 12.47 27.43
CA LEU A 127 12.17 11.12 26.92
C LEU A 127 10.92 10.36 26.45
N ILE A 128 9.69 10.74 26.83
CA ILE A 128 8.53 9.88 26.52
C ILE A 128 7.27 10.61 26.00
N TRP A 129 7.02 11.91 26.25
CA TRP A 129 5.77 12.54 25.78
C TRP A 129 5.94 14.03 25.43
N GLN A 130 5.70 14.43 24.17
CA GLN A 130 5.34 15.81 23.86
C GLN A 130 3.80 15.95 23.83
N PRO A 131 3.23 17.01 24.43
CA PRO A 131 1.80 17.25 24.41
C PRO A 131 1.33 17.76 23.03
N GLY A 132 0.29 17.11 22.49
CA GLY A 132 -0.78 17.78 21.74
C GLY A 132 -0.51 18.21 20.30
N TYR A 133 -0.44 17.25 19.36
CA TYR A 133 -0.98 17.50 18.02
C TYR A 133 -2.51 17.38 18.08
N GLN A 134 -3.20 18.51 18.29
CA GLN A 134 -4.62 18.58 17.99
C GLN A 134 -4.76 18.69 16.46
N LYS A 135 -5.22 17.60 15.84
CA LYS A 135 -5.68 17.56 14.46
C LYS A 135 -6.70 18.69 14.26
N ALA A 136 -6.34 19.72 13.51
CA ALA A 136 -7.32 20.73 13.10
C ALA A 136 -8.46 20.02 12.35
N PRO A 137 -9.74 20.36 12.60
CA PRO A 137 -10.85 19.73 11.91
C PRO A 137 -10.75 20.07 10.42
N VAL A 138 -10.31 19.10 9.62
CA VAL A 138 -10.47 19.12 8.17
C VAL A 138 -11.97 19.19 7.93
N LYS A 139 -12.43 20.21 7.19
CA LYS A 139 -13.83 20.33 6.79
C LYS A 139 -14.11 19.16 5.84
N GLU A 140 -14.76 18.13 6.38
CA GLU A 140 -14.99 16.88 5.69
C GLU A 140 -15.97 17.07 4.54
N ASP A 141 -15.56 16.75 3.32
CA ASP A 141 -16.44 16.70 2.15
C ASP A 141 -17.37 15.47 2.29
N PRO A 142 -18.70 15.64 2.39
CA PRO A 142 -19.64 14.54 2.59
C PRO A 142 -19.77 13.62 1.37
N SER A 143 -19.16 13.95 0.23
CA SER A 143 -19.17 13.10 -0.97
C SER A 143 -18.07 12.02 -0.98
N VAL A 144 -17.08 12.09 -0.08
CA VAL A 144 -16.02 11.08 0.05
C VAL A 144 -16.42 10.05 1.11
N PRO A 145 -16.68 8.78 0.74
CA PRO A 145 -17.00 7.75 1.72
C PRO A 145 -15.80 7.55 2.66
N LYS A 146 -15.95 7.98 3.91
CA LYS A 146 -15.00 7.68 5.00
C LYS A 146 -15.20 6.25 5.46
N MET A 147 -14.69 5.32 4.69
CA MET A 147 -14.55 3.95 5.15
C MET A 147 -13.26 3.87 5.98
N PRO A 148 -13.30 3.38 7.24
CA PRO A 148 -12.07 3.12 7.98
C PRO A 148 -11.20 2.16 7.17
N LEU A 149 -9.90 2.43 7.10
CA LEU A 149 -8.91 1.53 6.50
C LEU A 149 -9.16 0.11 7.06
N PRO A 150 -9.39 -0.91 6.22
CA PRO A 150 -9.68 -2.25 6.71
C PRO A 150 -8.49 -2.77 7.55
N GLU A 151 -8.77 -3.22 8.78
CA GLU A 151 -7.74 -3.65 9.76
C GLU A 151 -6.90 -4.86 9.31
N ASN A 152 -7.19 -5.47 8.15
CA ASN A 152 -6.58 -6.71 7.69
C ASN A 152 -6.08 -6.63 6.24
N ILE A 153 -5.23 -5.65 5.88
CA ILE A 153 -4.55 -5.60 4.57
C ILE A 153 -3.50 -6.73 4.50
N LYS A 154 -3.84 -7.88 3.89
CA LYS A 154 -2.83 -8.87 3.48
C LYS A 154 -2.39 -8.50 2.06
N GLN A 155 -1.14 -8.09 1.94
CA GLN A 155 -0.57 -7.48 0.74
C GLN A 155 -0.40 -8.56 -0.34
N ARG A 156 -0.96 -8.36 -1.53
CA ARG A 156 -0.61 -9.19 -2.71
C ARG A 156 0.69 -8.73 -3.35
N ALA A 157 0.86 -7.41 -3.46
CA ALA A 157 2.06 -6.81 -4.01
C ALA A 157 2.31 -5.45 -3.37
N ARG A 158 3.60 -5.12 -3.19
CA ARG A 158 4.06 -3.83 -2.70
C ARG A 158 5.31 -3.41 -3.45
N ALA A 159 5.30 -2.21 -4.00
CA ALA A 159 6.46 -1.60 -4.63
C ALA A 159 6.55 -0.12 -4.26
N SER A 160 7.75 0.42 -4.28
CA SER A 160 7.98 1.87 -4.17
C SER A 160 8.89 2.33 -5.29
N TYR A 161 8.58 3.49 -5.83
CA TYR A 161 9.36 4.12 -6.88
C TYR A 161 9.65 5.58 -6.55
N VAL A 162 10.88 6.01 -6.85
CA VAL A 162 11.33 7.39 -6.67
C VAL A 162 11.80 7.89 -8.02
N GLN A 163 11.10 8.88 -8.57
CA GLN A 163 11.63 9.57 -9.73
C GLN A 163 12.90 10.34 -9.34
N PRO A 164 14.02 10.18 -10.06
CA PRO A 164 15.27 10.84 -9.70
C PRO A 164 15.15 12.36 -9.58
N GLY A 165 15.64 12.94 -8.48
CA GLY A 165 15.61 14.38 -8.22
C GLY A 165 14.25 14.93 -7.75
N SER A 166 13.22 14.09 -7.67
CA SER A 166 11.87 14.54 -7.35
C SER A 166 11.61 14.74 -5.86
N GLY A 167 12.42 14.14 -4.98
CA GLY A 167 12.29 14.22 -3.53
C GLY A 167 11.16 13.38 -2.93
N ILE A 168 10.15 12.97 -3.72
CA ILE A 168 9.05 12.10 -3.26
C ILE A 168 9.21 10.69 -3.80
N SER A 169 9.10 9.72 -2.90
CA SER A 169 8.96 8.29 -3.14
C SER A 169 7.49 7.90 -3.06
N ILE A 170 6.98 7.23 -4.10
CA ILE A 170 5.59 6.80 -4.20
C ILE A 170 5.56 5.28 -4.07
N GLY A 171 5.02 4.81 -2.96
CA GLY A 171 4.71 3.41 -2.70
C GLY A 171 3.29 3.05 -3.15
N VAL A 172 3.11 1.85 -3.71
CA VAL A 172 1.80 1.27 -4.00
C VAL A 172 1.72 -0.07 -3.28
N THR A 173 0.66 -0.26 -2.51
CA THR A 173 0.30 -1.54 -1.90
C THR A 173 -1.06 -1.97 -2.44
N VAL A 174 -1.18 -3.22 -2.86
CA VAL A 174 -2.42 -3.76 -3.46
C VAL A 174 -3.01 -4.86 -2.58
N ASP A 175 -4.32 -4.80 -2.37
CA ASP A 175 -5.13 -5.87 -1.79
C ASP A 175 -6.31 -6.17 -2.71
N SER A 176 -6.27 -7.35 -3.35
CA SER A 176 -7.22 -7.78 -4.38
C SER A 176 -8.01 -9.02 -3.96
N ARG A 177 -8.12 -9.31 -2.66
CA ARG A 177 -8.81 -10.51 -2.16
C ARG A 177 -10.34 -10.42 -2.18
N ASN A 178 -10.89 -9.23 -2.39
CA ASN A 178 -12.33 -9.06 -2.50
C ASN A 178 -12.77 -9.20 -3.96
N ASP A 179 -13.76 -10.04 -4.22
CA ASP A 179 -14.26 -10.28 -5.58
C ASP A 179 -15.04 -9.09 -6.16
N ALA A 180 -15.47 -8.14 -5.32
CA ALA A 180 -16.19 -6.95 -5.74
C ALA A 180 -15.30 -5.71 -5.98
N TYR A 181 -14.11 -5.64 -5.37
CA TYR A 181 -13.23 -4.48 -5.50
C TYR A 181 -11.75 -4.81 -5.29
N THR A 182 -10.88 -4.00 -5.88
CA THR A 182 -9.44 -3.99 -5.57
C THR A 182 -9.10 -2.71 -4.80
N PHE A 183 -8.40 -2.89 -3.69
CA PHE A 183 -7.97 -1.80 -2.81
C PHE A 183 -6.49 -1.48 -3.07
N TYR A 184 -6.21 -0.19 -3.27
CA TYR A 184 -4.87 0.35 -3.43
C TYR A 184 -4.56 1.34 -2.32
N LEU A 185 -3.40 1.21 -1.69
CA LEU A 185 -2.86 2.22 -0.79
C LEU A 185 -1.65 2.88 -1.44
N LEU A 186 -1.80 4.15 -1.80
CA LEU A 186 -0.68 4.97 -2.27
C LEU A 186 0.00 5.60 -1.06
N ARG A 187 1.28 5.31 -0.86
CA ARG A 187 2.08 5.83 0.25
C ARG A 187 3.13 6.79 -0.27
N LEU A 188 2.88 8.09 -0.10
CA LEU A 188 3.83 9.15 -0.42
C LEU A 188 4.81 9.32 0.75
N THR A 189 6.10 9.24 0.46
CA THR A 189 7.18 9.39 1.44
C THR A 189 8.23 10.34 0.88
N THR A 190 8.95 11.04 1.75
CA THR A 190 10.06 11.90 1.34
C THR A 190 11.28 11.63 2.22
N ASN A 191 12.47 11.75 1.63
CA ASN A 191 13.75 11.74 2.35
C ASN A 191 14.33 13.16 2.50
N THR A 192 13.61 14.20 2.08
CA THR A 192 14.04 15.60 2.18
C THR A 192 13.84 16.15 3.58
N ASN A 193 14.73 17.03 4.04
CA ASN A 193 14.58 17.67 5.36
C ASN A 193 13.35 18.59 5.44
N ALA A 194 12.92 19.16 4.31
CA ALA A 194 11.72 19.98 4.22
C ALA A 194 10.51 19.13 3.79
N ALA A 195 9.32 19.49 4.28
CA ALA A 195 8.08 18.89 3.82
C ALA A 195 7.74 19.37 2.41
N ILE A 196 7.27 18.46 1.55
CA ILE A 196 6.96 18.74 0.14
C ILE A 196 5.45 18.75 -0.03
N PRO A 197 4.83 19.87 -0.47
CA PRO A 197 3.40 19.89 -0.77
C PRO A 197 3.10 18.98 -1.96
N ALA A 198 2.15 18.07 -1.80
CA ALA A 198 1.71 17.15 -2.83
C ALA A 198 0.19 17.08 -2.90
N ARG A 199 -0.32 16.92 -4.12
CA ARG A 199 -1.75 16.78 -4.42
C ARG A 199 -1.97 15.47 -5.17
N VAL A 200 -3.03 14.74 -4.82
CA VAL A 200 -3.44 13.53 -5.52
C VAL A 200 -4.86 13.69 -6.04
N PHE A 201 -5.01 13.49 -7.35
CA PHE A 201 -6.27 13.55 -8.07
C PHE A 201 -6.64 12.14 -8.53
N LEU A 202 -7.92 11.79 -8.48
CA LEU A 202 -8.43 10.60 -9.16
C LEU A 202 -9.11 11.03 -10.46
N LEU A 203 -8.61 10.49 -11.57
CA LEU A 203 -9.17 10.70 -12.89
C LEU A 203 -10.13 9.53 -13.16
N SER A 204 -11.43 9.83 -13.15
CA SER A 204 -12.49 8.87 -13.48
C SER A 204 -12.57 8.62 -15.00
N ASP A 205 -13.26 7.54 -15.38
CA ASP A 205 -13.37 7.03 -16.74
C ASP A 205 -13.64 8.10 -17.82
N GLY A 206 -12.78 8.10 -18.85
CA GLY A 206 -13.00 8.91 -20.07
C GLY A 206 -12.53 10.36 -19.99
N VAL A 207 -11.98 10.81 -18.87
CA VAL A 207 -11.39 12.15 -18.77
C VAL A 207 -10.02 12.17 -19.46
N THR A 208 -9.96 12.87 -20.59
CA THR A 208 -8.69 13.35 -21.17
C THR A 208 -7.91 14.10 -20.10
N LEU A 209 -6.61 13.78 -19.96
CA LEU A 209 -5.68 14.44 -19.02
C LEU A 209 -6.02 15.93 -18.86
N PRO A 210 -6.54 16.38 -17.69
CA PRO A 210 -7.05 17.74 -17.54
C PRO A 210 -5.96 18.75 -17.90
N ASP A 211 -6.30 19.82 -18.62
CA ASP A 211 -5.38 20.93 -18.86
C ASP A 211 -4.93 21.55 -17.54
N GLU A 212 -3.64 21.91 -17.44
CA GLU A 212 -3.00 22.39 -16.21
C GLU A 212 -3.75 23.56 -15.54
N ARG A 213 -4.59 24.28 -16.30
CA ARG A 213 -5.45 25.38 -15.83
C ARG A 213 -6.78 24.94 -15.19
N SER A 214 -7.17 23.68 -15.31
CA SER A 214 -8.37 23.07 -14.70
C SER A 214 -8.05 22.08 -13.57
N ALA A 215 -6.79 21.95 -13.14
CA ALA A 215 -6.43 21.03 -12.05
C ALA A 215 -7.14 21.38 -10.72
N ASP A 216 -7.51 22.64 -10.49
CA ASP A 216 -8.19 23.05 -9.26
C ASP A 216 -9.71 22.75 -9.25
N SER A 217 -10.30 22.35 -10.38
CA SER A 217 -11.72 21.95 -10.46
C SER A 217 -11.94 20.43 -10.38
N VAL A 218 -10.87 19.63 -10.37
CA VAL A 218 -10.94 18.17 -10.20
C VAL A 218 -10.91 17.82 -8.71
N PRO A 219 -11.82 16.95 -8.22
CA PRO A 219 -11.81 16.51 -6.83
C PRO A 219 -10.46 15.91 -6.42
N LYS A 220 -9.88 16.47 -5.36
CA LYS A 220 -8.61 16.01 -4.78
C LYS A 220 -8.91 14.97 -3.73
N VAL A 221 -8.26 13.81 -3.82
CA VAL A 221 -8.34 12.78 -2.79
C VAL A 221 -7.28 13.01 -1.70
N PHE A 222 -6.24 13.76 -2.03
CA PHE A 222 -5.26 14.26 -1.07
C PHE A 222 -4.77 15.65 -1.46
N ASP A 223 -4.76 16.57 -0.51
CA ASP A 223 -4.15 17.90 -0.62
C ASP A 223 -3.43 18.19 0.70
N GLY A 224 -2.11 18.05 0.71
CA GLY A 224 -1.35 18.11 1.95
C GLY A 224 0.16 18.12 1.72
N SER A 225 0.93 18.02 2.80
CA SER A 225 2.40 17.99 2.72
C SER A 225 2.94 16.63 3.15
N VAL A 226 3.84 16.09 2.34
CA VAL A 226 4.56 14.84 2.59
C VAL A 226 5.83 15.21 3.35
N SER A 227 5.99 14.67 4.56
CA SER A 227 7.15 14.95 5.42
C SER A 227 7.87 13.67 5.80
N PRO A 228 9.15 13.72 6.22
CA PRO A 228 9.89 12.52 6.64
C PRO A 228 9.24 11.77 7.81
N ARG A 229 8.43 12.47 8.62
CA ARG A 229 7.78 11.94 9.82
C ARG A 229 6.30 11.61 9.63
N GLY A 230 5.74 11.88 8.45
CA GLY A 230 4.33 11.72 8.15
C GLY A 230 4.14 11.36 6.68
N PRO A 231 3.94 10.06 6.36
CA PRO A 231 3.64 9.67 5.00
C PRO A 231 2.27 10.23 4.58
N GLY A 232 2.15 10.58 3.30
CA GLY A 232 0.86 10.85 2.68
C GLY A 232 0.23 9.53 2.24
N ASP A 233 -0.60 8.94 3.09
CA ASP A 233 -1.32 7.71 2.77
C ASP A 233 -2.66 8.05 2.09
N VAL A 234 -2.84 7.58 0.85
CA VAL A 234 -4.02 7.84 0.02
C VAL A 234 -4.67 6.51 -0.38
N PRO A 235 -5.77 6.12 0.27
CA PRO A 235 -6.52 4.92 -0.10
C PRO A 235 -7.33 5.16 -1.38
N VAL A 236 -7.32 4.19 -2.28
CA VAL A 236 -8.10 4.19 -3.53
C VAL A 236 -8.80 2.84 -3.66
N VAL A 237 -10.12 2.87 -3.86
CA VAL A 237 -10.95 1.68 -4.07
C VAL A 237 -11.37 1.66 -5.52
N VAL A 238 -11.14 0.54 -6.21
CA VAL A 238 -11.57 0.34 -7.60
C VAL A 238 -12.55 -0.83 -7.67
N THR A 239 -13.76 -0.57 -8.14
CA THR A 239 -14.82 -1.59 -8.25
C THR A 239 -14.56 -2.52 -9.44
N ARG A 240 -14.85 -3.82 -9.28
CA ARG A 240 -14.81 -4.83 -10.34
C ARG A 240 -16.18 -4.93 -11.02
N GLY A 241 -16.23 -5.16 -12.33
CA GLY A 241 -17.50 -5.52 -12.99
C GLY A 241 -17.90 -4.76 -14.25
N ALA A 242 -16.96 -4.40 -15.14
CA ALA A 242 -17.32 -4.08 -16.52
C ALA A 242 -16.43 -4.87 -17.49
N GLU A 243 -17.04 -5.46 -18.52
CA GLU A 243 -16.34 -6.19 -19.60
C GLU A 243 -15.34 -5.30 -20.38
N ASN A 244 -15.33 -3.98 -20.12
CA ASN A 244 -14.37 -3.01 -20.65
C ASN A 244 -13.78 -2.10 -19.55
N ALA A 245 -13.67 -2.60 -18.30
CA ALA A 245 -13.28 -1.78 -17.16
C ALA A 245 -11.87 -1.19 -17.35
N ARG A 246 -11.80 0.12 -17.55
CA ARG A 246 -10.54 0.87 -17.64
C ARG A 246 -9.87 0.94 -16.26
N SER A 247 -8.58 1.25 -16.27
CA SER A 247 -7.86 1.50 -15.02
C SER A 247 -8.25 2.87 -14.47
N VAL A 248 -8.52 2.94 -13.16
CA VAL A 248 -8.59 4.23 -12.45
C VAL A 248 -7.20 4.84 -12.44
N VAL A 249 -7.09 6.14 -12.73
CA VAL A 249 -5.77 6.79 -12.75
C VAL A 249 -5.65 7.77 -11.61
N ALA A 250 -4.67 7.58 -10.74
CA ALA A 250 -4.29 8.56 -9.74
C ALA A 250 -3.15 9.43 -10.28
N GLN A 251 -3.36 10.75 -10.31
CA GLN A 251 -2.31 11.72 -10.66
C GLN A 251 -1.76 12.36 -9.39
N VAL A 252 -0.46 12.18 -9.13
CA VAL A 252 0.27 12.81 -8.03
C VAL A 252 1.06 13.98 -8.57
N MET A 253 0.87 15.17 -7.99
CA MET A 253 1.53 16.41 -8.40
C MET A 253 2.24 17.06 -7.21
N TRP A 254 3.49 17.47 -7.40
CA TRP A 254 4.27 18.17 -6.39
C TRP A 254 5.34 19.07 -7.02
N GLU A 255 5.93 19.95 -6.22
CA GLU A 255 7.04 20.81 -6.63
C GLU A 255 8.25 20.58 -5.72
N HIS A 256 9.42 20.39 -6.31
CA HIS A 256 10.66 20.18 -5.59
C HIS A 256 11.85 20.76 -6.38
N GLY A 257 12.72 21.52 -5.70
CA GLY A 257 13.90 22.12 -6.32
C GLY A 257 13.58 23.07 -7.48
N GLY A 258 12.46 23.80 -7.40
CA GLY A 258 12.01 24.72 -8.45
C GLY A 258 11.45 24.04 -9.71
N ARG A 259 11.25 22.71 -9.68
CA ARG A 259 10.64 21.94 -10.76
C ARG A 259 9.33 21.31 -10.30
N ARG A 260 8.37 21.27 -11.22
CA ARG A 260 7.10 20.58 -11.01
C ARG A 260 7.20 19.14 -11.53
N TYR A 261 6.67 18.22 -10.75
CA TYR A 261 6.65 16.79 -11.06
C TYR A 261 5.20 16.30 -11.12
N HIS A 262 4.96 15.38 -12.04
CA HIS A 262 3.69 14.69 -12.23
C HIS A 262 3.97 13.20 -12.36
N GLN A 263 3.30 12.40 -11.55
CA GLN A 263 3.30 10.94 -11.64
C GLN A 263 1.88 10.45 -11.84
N TYR A 264 1.68 9.57 -12.81
CA TYR A 264 0.41 8.89 -13.07
C TYR A 264 0.51 7.45 -12.58
N LEU A 265 -0.49 6.99 -11.86
CA LEU A 265 -0.61 5.62 -11.40
C LEU A 265 -1.86 5.02 -11.99
N PHE A 266 -1.69 4.06 -12.90
CA PHE A 266 -2.79 3.30 -13.48
C PHE A 266 -3.10 2.12 -12.56
N LEU A 267 -4.31 2.11 -12.01
CA LEU A 267 -4.79 1.18 -10.99
C LEU A 267 -5.90 0.33 -11.60
N PRO A 268 -5.60 -0.91 -12.04
CA PRO A 268 -6.58 -1.74 -12.71
C PRO A 268 -7.67 -2.23 -11.74
N PRO A 269 -8.89 -2.48 -12.22
CA PRO A 269 -9.98 -3.02 -11.40
C PRO A 269 -9.69 -4.46 -10.94
N GLU A 270 -9.01 -5.23 -11.78
CA GLU A 270 -8.54 -6.58 -11.49
C GLU A 270 -7.01 -6.56 -11.46
N PHE A 271 -6.40 -7.05 -10.38
CA PHE A 271 -4.95 -7.08 -10.21
C PHE A 271 -4.44 -8.51 -10.25
N ASP A 272 -3.37 -8.71 -11.00
CA ASP A 272 -2.63 -9.97 -11.07
C ASP A 272 -3.50 -11.12 -11.60
N LEU A 273 -3.86 -10.99 -12.88
CA LEU A 273 -4.57 -12.02 -13.63
C LEU A 273 -3.54 -13.09 -14.02
N SER A 274 -3.61 -14.23 -13.35
CA SER A 274 -2.82 -15.44 -13.66
C SER A 274 -3.13 -16.05 -15.03
N VAL A 275 -4.06 -15.44 -15.79
CA VAL A 275 -4.46 -15.85 -17.14
C VAL A 275 -4.14 -14.70 -18.10
N PRO A 276 -3.35 -14.92 -19.16
CA PRO A 276 -3.26 -13.97 -20.26
C PRO A 276 -4.67 -13.78 -20.83
N ARG A 277 -5.24 -12.58 -20.72
CA ARG A 277 -6.41 -12.24 -21.54
C ARG A 277 -5.91 -12.20 -22.97
N SER A 278 -6.12 -13.28 -23.71
CA SER A 278 -5.77 -13.42 -25.13
C SER A 278 -6.16 -12.14 -25.86
N GLY A 279 -5.14 -11.43 -26.33
CA GLY A 279 -5.21 -10.23 -27.13
C GLY A 279 -5.89 -9.02 -26.52
N ILE A 280 -5.12 -8.21 -25.79
CA ILE A 280 -5.42 -6.78 -25.75
C ILE A 280 -5.22 -6.25 -27.17
N ASN A 281 -6.32 -6.13 -27.93
CA ASN A 281 -6.33 -5.40 -29.19
C ASN A 281 -6.16 -3.90 -28.89
N ALA A 282 -4.92 -3.47 -28.68
CA ALA A 282 -4.53 -2.07 -28.62
C ALA A 282 -4.44 -1.44 -30.02
N ALA A 283 -5.24 -1.96 -30.97
CA ALA A 283 -5.39 -1.47 -32.33
C ALA A 283 -6.18 -0.17 -32.35
N THR A 284 -5.59 0.88 -31.77
CA THR A 284 -6.11 2.24 -31.86
C THR A 284 -5.05 3.10 -32.52
N ARG A 285 -5.29 3.50 -33.78
CA ARG A 285 -4.45 4.51 -34.44
C ARG A 285 -4.74 5.86 -33.81
N GLY A 286 -3.68 6.59 -33.48
CA GLY A 286 -3.78 8.00 -33.08
C GLY A 286 -4.19 8.26 -31.62
N VAL A 287 -4.25 7.24 -30.77
CA VAL A 287 -4.47 7.42 -29.32
C VAL A 287 -3.23 7.94 -28.60
N SER A 288 -3.46 8.61 -27.49
CA SER A 288 -2.42 9.10 -26.59
C SER A 288 -1.69 7.95 -25.88
N LEU A 289 -0.46 8.19 -25.43
CA LEU A 289 0.28 7.28 -24.54
C LEU A 289 -0.53 6.96 -23.28
N TYR A 290 -1.24 7.95 -22.73
CA TYR A 290 -2.15 7.76 -21.61
C TYR A 290 -3.20 6.66 -21.86
N GLU A 291 -3.91 6.74 -22.99
CA GLU A 291 -4.95 5.76 -23.34
C GLU A 291 -4.37 4.36 -23.55
N LYS A 292 -3.19 4.26 -24.19
CA LYS A 292 -2.51 2.97 -24.36
C LYS A 292 -2.09 2.35 -23.03
N LEU A 293 -1.45 3.13 -22.16
CA LEU A 293 -1.03 2.65 -20.85
C LEU A 293 -2.23 2.26 -19.98
N ASN A 294 -3.35 2.98 -20.09
CA ASN A 294 -4.58 2.60 -19.40
C ASN A 294 -5.12 1.25 -19.90
N ALA A 295 -5.19 1.06 -21.22
CA ALA A 295 -5.66 -0.19 -21.83
C ALA A 295 -4.76 -1.38 -21.45
N ILE A 296 -3.44 -1.19 -21.48
CA ILE A 296 -2.46 -2.21 -21.07
C ILE A 296 -2.61 -2.54 -19.59
N SER A 297 -2.67 -1.53 -18.73
CA SER A 297 -2.87 -1.68 -17.27
C SER A 297 -4.14 -2.48 -16.98
N ALA A 298 -5.26 -2.09 -17.59
CA ALA A 298 -6.55 -2.74 -17.39
C ALA A 298 -6.61 -4.17 -17.94
N GLY A 299 -6.09 -4.39 -19.15
CA GLY A 299 -6.22 -5.69 -19.82
C GLY A 299 -5.28 -6.75 -19.26
N TYR A 300 -4.08 -6.39 -18.81
CA TYR A 300 -3.17 -7.34 -18.12
C TYR A 300 -3.38 -7.38 -16.61
N GLY A 301 -4.17 -6.47 -16.04
CA GLY A 301 -4.32 -6.36 -14.59
C GLY A 301 -3.02 -5.99 -13.88
N ILE A 302 -2.21 -5.12 -14.51
CA ILE A 302 -0.93 -4.65 -13.97
C ILE A 302 -1.03 -3.20 -13.50
N VAL A 303 -0.30 -2.83 -12.46
CA VAL A 303 -0.15 -1.43 -12.06
C VAL A 303 0.97 -0.79 -12.87
N VAL A 304 0.73 0.40 -13.42
CA VAL A 304 1.76 1.18 -14.13
C VAL A 304 1.96 2.52 -13.46
N LEU A 305 3.19 2.80 -13.04
CA LEU A 305 3.63 4.11 -12.54
C LEU A 305 4.33 4.86 -13.69
N ALA A 306 3.65 5.80 -14.32
CA ALA A 306 4.18 6.54 -15.46
C ALA A 306 4.53 7.99 -15.13
N SER A 307 5.67 8.46 -15.64
CA SER A 307 6.12 9.85 -15.57
C SER A 307 6.42 10.38 -16.98
N GLY A 308 6.47 11.70 -17.13
CA GLY A 308 6.69 12.37 -18.41
C GLY A 308 5.39 12.79 -19.12
N ASP A 309 5.51 13.17 -20.39
CA ASP A 309 4.39 13.67 -21.19
C ASP A 309 3.62 12.52 -21.86
N LEU A 310 2.54 12.10 -21.21
CA LEU A 310 1.65 11.03 -21.68
C LEU A 310 0.61 11.50 -22.71
N ARG A 311 0.57 12.81 -23.05
CA ARG A 311 -0.30 13.34 -24.10
C ARG A 311 0.26 13.10 -25.50
N LYS A 312 1.57 12.82 -25.61
CA LYS A 312 2.21 12.43 -26.87
C LYS A 312 1.47 11.26 -27.52
N ARG A 313 1.40 11.27 -28.85
CA ARG A 313 0.79 10.17 -29.61
C ARG A 313 1.64 8.91 -29.44
N ALA A 314 0.97 7.82 -29.12
CA ALA A 314 1.63 6.53 -29.09
C ALA A 314 1.87 6.02 -30.53
N PRO A 315 2.95 5.24 -30.75
CA PRO A 315 3.21 4.65 -32.06
C PRO A 315 2.04 3.75 -32.47
N ALA A 316 1.62 3.81 -33.74
CA ALA A 316 0.64 2.86 -34.27
C ALA A 316 1.30 1.48 -34.36
N VAL A 317 0.97 0.59 -33.42
CA VAL A 317 1.39 -0.80 -33.41
C VAL A 317 0.10 -1.61 -33.34
N GLU A 318 -0.27 -2.20 -34.46
CA GLU A 318 -1.36 -3.17 -34.57
C GLU A 318 -0.73 -4.54 -34.31
N ALA A 319 -0.60 -4.90 -33.04
CA ALA A 319 -0.10 -6.20 -32.62
C ALA A 319 -0.88 -6.67 -31.40
N GLU A 320 -1.23 -7.94 -31.42
CA GLU A 320 -1.63 -8.69 -30.24
C GLU A 320 -0.38 -8.95 -29.41
N TYR A 321 -0.43 -8.76 -28.09
CA TYR A 321 0.71 -9.01 -27.22
C TYR A 321 0.36 -10.11 -26.22
N ASP A 322 1.26 -11.09 -26.11
CA ASP A 322 1.07 -12.25 -25.24
C ASP A 322 1.38 -11.94 -23.77
N ASP A 323 2.13 -10.86 -23.52
CA ASP A 323 2.61 -10.49 -22.19
C ASP A 323 2.69 -8.96 -21.98
N PRO A 324 2.66 -8.49 -20.72
CA PRO A 324 2.67 -7.05 -20.40
C PRO A 324 3.98 -6.34 -20.74
N GLU A 325 5.13 -7.01 -20.70
CA GLU A 325 6.43 -6.40 -21.02
C GLU A 325 6.49 -6.06 -22.51
N SER A 326 6.08 -6.98 -23.38
CA SER A 326 5.96 -6.78 -24.82
C SER A 326 4.99 -5.65 -25.15
N GLY A 327 3.81 -5.62 -24.51
CA GLY A 327 2.81 -4.56 -24.73
C GLY A 327 3.33 -3.16 -24.33
N LEU A 328 4.03 -3.06 -23.20
CA LEU A 328 4.66 -1.82 -22.75
C LEU A 328 5.82 -1.43 -23.68
N TYR A 329 6.72 -2.36 -24.00
CA TYR A 329 7.88 -2.11 -24.86
C TYR A 329 7.46 -1.56 -26.24
N CYS A 330 6.51 -2.24 -26.90
CA CYS A 330 6.00 -1.84 -28.21
C CYS A 330 5.29 -0.48 -28.16
N SER A 331 4.57 -0.17 -27.08
CA SER A 331 3.92 1.12 -26.89
C SER A 331 4.90 2.28 -26.67
N LEU A 332 6.13 2.00 -26.25
CA LEU A 332 7.15 2.99 -25.92
C LEU A 332 8.31 3.04 -26.95
N LEU A 333 8.32 2.15 -27.96
CA LEU A 333 9.46 1.96 -28.86
C LEU A 333 9.95 3.26 -29.54
N ARG A 334 9.02 4.16 -29.91
CA ARG A 334 9.32 5.44 -30.57
C ARG A 334 9.15 6.66 -29.67
N THR A 335 9.20 6.47 -28.36
CA THR A 335 9.09 7.56 -27.38
C THR A 335 10.42 7.75 -26.64
N ASP A 336 10.52 8.86 -25.92
CA ASP A 336 11.58 9.15 -24.97
C ASP A 336 11.36 8.44 -23.62
N LEU A 337 10.45 7.46 -23.53
CA LEU A 337 10.13 6.72 -22.31
C LEU A 337 10.57 5.26 -22.43
N ARG A 338 10.82 4.61 -21.29
CA ARG A 338 11.11 3.18 -21.16
C ARG A 338 10.29 2.59 -20.02
N SER A 339 9.97 1.30 -20.11
CA SER A 339 9.37 0.54 -19.02
C SER A 339 10.42 -0.27 -18.26
N LYS A 340 10.16 -0.52 -16.97
CA LYS A 340 10.93 -1.46 -16.14
C LYS A 340 10.01 -2.12 -15.10
N PRO A 341 10.09 -3.44 -14.86
CA PRO A 341 9.37 -4.06 -13.75
C PRO A 341 9.95 -3.64 -12.40
N LEU A 342 9.09 -3.38 -11.41
CA LEU A 342 9.48 -3.16 -10.01
C LEU A 342 9.32 -4.44 -9.19
N VAL A 343 8.18 -5.10 -9.35
CA VAL A 343 7.82 -6.43 -8.82
C VAL A 343 6.84 -7.08 -9.81
N SER A 344 6.40 -8.32 -9.54
CA SER A 344 5.35 -8.96 -10.35
C SER A 344 4.12 -8.05 -10.46
N SER A 345 3.66 -7.83 -11.70
CA SER A 345 2.45 -7.06 -12.00
C SER A 345 2.51 -5.56 -11.62
N ILE A 346 3.69 -5.00 -11.29
CA ILE A 346 3.88 -3.55 -11.10
C ILE A 346 5.08 -3.05 -11.91
N TYR A 347 4.81 -2.09 -12.80
CA TYR A 347 5.79 -1.53 -13.73
C TYR A 347 5.96 -0.03 -13.53
N VAL A 348 7.15 0.47 -13.85
CA VAL A 348 7.41 1.91 -13.98
C VAL A 348 7.65 2.26 -15.45
N VAL A 349 7.10 3.39 -15.89
CA VAL A 349 7.38 4.05 -17.16
C VAL A 349 8.03 5.40 -16.88
N GLU A 350 9.27 5.56 -17.32
CA GLU A 350 10.11 6.73 -17.03
C GLU A 350 10.86 7.22 -18.26
N PRO A 351 11.30 8.49 -18.30
CA PRO A 351 12.15 9.00 -19.37
C PRO A 351 13.46 8.20 -19.52
N LYS A 352 13.85 7.93 -20.78
CA LYS A 352 15.18 7.46 -21.17
C LYS A 352 16.18 8.56 -20.80
N ARG A 353 17.13 8.21 -19.95
CA ARG A 353 18.23 9.11 -19.57
C ARG A 353 19.26 9.23 -20.68
#